data_AF-A0A3G2M0C8-F1
#
_entry.id   AF-A0A3G2M0C8-F1
#
_cell.length_a   1.000
_cell.length_b   1.000
_cell.length_c   1.000
_cell.angle_alpha   90.00
_cell.angle_beta   90.00
_cell.angle_gamma   90.00
#
_symmetry.space_group_name_H-M   'P 1'
#
loop_
_entity.id
_entity.type
_entity.pdbx_description
1 polymer ?
#
loop_
_entity_poly.entity_id
_entity_poly.type
_entity_poly.pdbx_seq_one_letter_code
_entity_poly.pdbx_strand_id
1 'polypeptide(L)' 'MGYNMQRQAVLVLREEAPLVGTGMETRAAYDSRICIVNKHDGVVTSVDAENIVVERKGGKECDTYQLPKVKKTNQGARF' A
#
# COMPACT_ATOMS: atom_id res chain seq x y z
N MET A 1 -27.35 0.04 -2.04
CA MET A 1 -26.61 -0.51 -3.22
C MET A 1 -25.14 -0.07 -3.23
N GLY A 2 -24.82 1.23 -3.05
CA GLY A 2 -23.45 1.75 -3.12
C GLY A 2 -22.39 1.04 -2.24
N TYR A 3 -22.71 0.69 -0.99
CA TYR A 3 -21.78 -0.07 -0.12
C TYR A 3 -21.39 -1.44 -0.70
N ASN A 4 -22.34 -2.15 -1.30
CA ASN A 4 -22.06 -3.45 -1.93
C ASN A 4 -21.27 -3.29 -3.24
N MET A 5 -21.51 -2.20 -3.97
CA MET A 5 -20.77 -1.88 -5.20
C MET A 5 -19.29 -1.59 -4.92
N GLN A 6 -18.97 -0.92 -3.80
CA GLN A 6 -17.58 -0.66 -3.40
C GLN A 6 -16.79 -1.96 -3.19
N ARG A 7 -17.42 -3.02 -2.68
CA ARG A 7 -16.79 -4.33 -2.47
C ARG A 7 -16.58 -5.14 -3.76
N GLN A 8 -17.17 -4.68 -4.87
CA GLN A 8 -17.05 -5.30 -6.20
C GLN A 8 -16.11 -4.50 -7.11
N ALA A 9 -15.55 -3.39 -6.62
CA ALA A 9 -14.60 -2.61 -7.37
C ALA A 9 -13.37 -3.46 -7.74
N VAL A 10 -12.89 -3.29 -8.97
CA VAL A 10 -11.72 -3.99 -9.49
C VAL A 10 -10.52 -3.03 -9.47
N LEU A 11 -9.32 -3.57 -9.25
CA LEU A 11 -8.07 -2.81 -9.32
C LEU A 11 -7.84 -2.31 -10.75
N VAL A 12 -7.59 -1.01 -10.88
CA VAL A 12 -7.22 -0.34 -12.13
C VAL A 12 -5.73 -0.03 -12.13
N LEU A 13 -5.13 0.18 -13.30
CA LEU A 13 -3.67 0.44 -13.41
C LEU A 13 -3.22 1.78 -12.78
N ARG A 14 -4.15 2.72 -12.60
CA ARG A 14 -3.90 4.05 -12.06
C ARG A 14 -5.05 4.39 -11.12
N GLU A 15 -4.84 4.26 -9.82
CA GLU A 15 -5.85 4.62 -8.83
C GLU A 15 -5.88 6.14 -8.61
N GLU A 16 -7.08 6.69 -8.49
CA GLU A 16 -7.30 8.10 -8.15
C GLU A 16 -8.28 8.19 -6.98
N ALA A 17 -7.95 9.03 -6.01
CA ALA A 17 -8.83 9.27 -4.87
C ALA A 17 -10.08 10.05 -5.31
N PRO A 18 -11.24 9.85 -4.65
CA PRO A 18 -12.44 10.61 -4.98
C PRO A 18 -12.24 12.11 -4.71
N LEU A 19 -12.75 12.96 -5.61
CA LEU A 19 -12.69 14.43 -5.46
C LEU A 19 -13.41 14.92 -4.19
N VAL A 20 -14.47 14.22 -3.78
CA VAL A 20 -15.22 14.48 -2.54
C VAL A 20 -15.21 13.21 -1.72
N GLY A 21 -14.42 13.22 -0.65
CA GLY A 21 -14.26 12.10 0.27
C GLY A 21 -15.05 12.25 1.57
N THR A 22 -15.11 11.17 2.32
CA THR A 22 -15.75 11.06 3.64
C THR A 22 -14.76 11.14 4.80
N GLY A 23 -13.46 10.96 4.52
CA GLY A 23 -12.38 10.85 5.51
C GLY A 23 -12.10 9.42 5.98
N MET A 24 -12.95 8.45 5.61
CA MET A 24 -12.74 7.04 5.95
C MET A 24 -11.72 6.34 5.04
N GLU A 25 -11.38 6.95 3.90
CA GLU A 25 -10.56 6.35 2.85
C GLU A 25 -9.16 5.99 3.36
N THR A 26 -8.51 6.90 4.07
CA THR A 26 -7.16 6.69 4.64
C THR A 26 -7.17 5.56 5.66
N ARG A 27 -8.17 5.52 6.54
CA ARG A 27 -8.27 4.47 7.56
C ARG A 27 -8.56 3.12 6.93
N ALA A 28 -9.47 3.06 5.97
CA ALA A 28 -9.78 1.85 5.23
C ALA A 28 -8.55 1.30 4.48
N ALA A 29 -7.79 2.17 3.80
CA ALA A 29 -6.55 1.79 3.12
C ALA A 29 -5.49 1.25 4.10
N TYR A 30 -5.28 1.94 5.21
CA TYR A 30 -4.33 1.51 6.26
C TYR A 30 -4.73 0.16 6.88
N ASP A 31 -5.98 0.03 7.31
CA ASP A 31 -6.48 -1.18 8.00
C ASP A 31 -6.58 -2.39 7.04
N SER A 32 -6.72 -2.16 5.73
CA SER A 32 -6.74 -3.22 4.72
C SER A 32 -5.41 -3.97 4.58
N ARG A 33 -4.30 -3.40 5.08
CA ARG A 33 -2.91 -3.90 4.94
C ARG A 33 -2.44 -4.07 3.48
N ILE A 34 -3.08 -3.38 2.54
CA ILE A 34 -2.62 -3.32 1.15
C ILE A 34 -1.41 -2.37 1.04
N CYS A 35 -1.40 -1.28 1.81
CA CYS A 35 -0.27 -0.35 1.84
C CYS A 35 0.91 -0.92 2.64
N ILE A 36 2.12 -0.70 2.14
CA ILE A 36 3.35 -0.95 2.92
C ILE A 36 3.53 0.20 3.90
N VAL A 37 3.60 -0.13 5.19
CA VAL A 37 3.75 0.82 6.29
C VAL A 37 5.08 0.57 6.98
N ASN A 38 5.82 1.65 7.24
CA ASN A 38 7.07 1.58 7.98
C ASN A 38 6.81 1.19 9.44
N LYS A 39 7.56 0.21 9.94
CA LYS A 39 7.50 -0.25 11.34
C LYS A 39 8.25 0.67 12.29
N HIS A 40 9.29 1.32 11.80
CA HIS A 40 10.19 2.15 12.57
C HIS A 40 10.44 3.48 11.87
N ASP A 41 10.66 4.53 12.66
CA ASP A 41 11.09 5.82 12.14
C ASP A 41 12.51 5.70 11.55
N GLY A 42 12.71 6.27 10.38
CA GLY A 42 13.95 6.13 9.64
C GLY A 42 14.03 7.03 8.42
N VAL A 43 15.15 6.94 7.71
CA VAL A 43 15.40 7.64 6.45
C VAL A 43 15.47 6.61 5.33
N VAL A 44 14.84 6.92 4.18
CA VAL A 44 14.90 6.04 3.01
C VAL A 44 16.29 6.14 2.39
N THR A 45 16.98 5.01 2.28
CA THR A 45 18.36 4.96 1.76
C THR A 45 18.40 4.48 0.30
N SER A 46 17.52 3.55 -0.07
CA SER A 46 17.39 3.06 -1.45
C SER A 46 15.94 2.78 -1.81
N VAL A 47 15.59 3.05 -3.06
CA VAL A 47 14.26 2.78 -3.64
C VAL A 47 14.44 2.11 -4.98
N ASP A 48 14.01 0.85 -5.06
CA ASP A 48 13.96 0.06 -6.29
C ASP A 48 12.52 -0.37 -6.58
N ALA A 49 12.29 -0.86 -7.80
CA ALA A 49 10.98 -1.38 -8.20
C ALA A 49 10.54 -2.62 -7.38
N GLU A 50 11.46 -3.26 -6.67
CA GLU A 50 11.22 -4.51 -5.92
C GLU A 50 11.37 -4.32 -4.42
N ASN A 51 12.21 -3.38 -3.99
CA ASN A 51 12.55 -3.26 -2.58
C ASN A 51 12.71 -1.78 -2.22
N ILE A 52 12.30 -1.45 -1.00
CA ILE A 52 12.53 -0.15 -0.38
C ILE A 52 13.35 -0.41 0.88
N VAL A 53 14.49 0.26 1.03
CA VAL A 53 15.39 0.12 2.19
C VAL A 53 15.32 1.39 3.03
N VAL A 54 14.99 1.23 4.31
CA VAL A 54 14.84 2.32 5.28
C VAL A 54 15.83 2.10 6.42
N GLU A 55 16.74 3.05 6.63
CA GLU A 55 17.67 3.06 7.76
C GLU A 55 16.99 3.60 9.01
N ARG A 56 17.01 2.83 10.10
CA ARG A 56 16.31 3.19 11.34
C ARG A 56 17.01 4.33 12.07
N LYS A 57 16.23 5.27 12.60
CA LYS A 57 16.75 6.37 13.42
C LYS A 57 17.31 5.82 14.74
N GLY A 58 18.64 5.84 14.89
CA GLY A 58 19.33 5.47 16.14
C GLY A 58 20.03 4.10 16.13
N GLY A 59 20.16 3.43 14.99
CA GLY A 59 20.94 2.19 14.86
C GLY A 59 21.38 1.92 13.43
N LYS A 60 22.37 1.03 13.23
CA LYS A 60 22.86 0.59 11.90
C LYS A 60 21.93 -0.43 11.21
N GLU A 61 20.75 -0.67 11.75
CA GLU A 61 19.82 -1.67 11.23
C GLU A 61 18.94 -1.05 10.13
N CYS A 62 18.88 -1.74 8.99
CA CYS A 62 18.07 -1.35 7.85
C CYS A 62 16.84 -2.26 7.74
N ASP A 63 15.65 -1.66 7.67
CA ASP A 63 14.43 -2.36 7.33
C ASP A 63 14.31 -2.46 5.80
N THR A 64 14.17 -3.68 5.28
CA THR A 64 13.91 -3.90 3.85
C THR A 64 12.46 -4.31 3.65
N TYR A 65 11.74 -3.55 2.82
CA TYR A 65 10.35 -3.80 2.45
C TYR A 65 10.27 -4.28 1.01
N GLN A 66 9.74 -5.48 0.79
CA GLN A 66 9.55 -6.04 -0.56
C GLN A 66 8.21 -5.61 -1.16
N LEU A 67 8.25 -5.12 -2.38
CA LEU A 67 7.08 -4.71 -3.17
C LEU A 67 6.52 -5.93 -3.92
N PRO A 68 5.26 -6.32 -3.69
CA PRO A 68 4.64 -7.41 -4.44
C PRO A 68 4.37 -6.95 -5.88
N LYS A 69 5.12 -7.50 -6.85
CA LYS A 69 4.88 -7.24 -8.29
C LYS A 69 3.90 -8.26 -8.89
N VAL A 70 2.82 -7.77 -9.49
CA VAL A 70 1.91 -8.50 -10.40
C VAL A 70 1.40 -9.82 -9.79
N LYS A 71 0.97 -9.77 -8.53
CA LYS A 71 0.42 -10.92 -7.80
C LYS A 71 -1.05 -11.11 -8.18
N LYS A 72 -1.41 -12.32 -8.62
CA LYS A 72 -2.80 -12.66 -8.92
C LYS A 72 -3.61 -12.84 -7.64
N THR A 73 -4.78 -12.21 -7.58
CA THR A 73 -5.76 -12.38 -6.50
C THR A 73 -6.71 -13.54 -6.77
N ASN A 74 -7.42 -13.98 -5.73
CA ASN A 74 -8.41 -15.06 -5.82
C ASN A 74 -9.53 -14.76 -6.82
N GLN A 75 -9.87 -13.48 -7.04
CA GLN A 75 -10.90 -13.05 -8.00
C GLN A 75 -10.32 -12.66 -9.38
N GLY A 76 -9.03 -12.91 -9.61
CA GLY A 76 -8.37 -12.67 -10.90
C GLY A 76 -7.86 -11.24 -11.13
N ALA A 77 -8.15 -10.30 -10.22
CA ALA A 77 -7.49 -8.99 -10.21
C ALA A 77 -5.97 -9.15 -9.96
N ARG A 78 -5.16 -8.20 -10.43
CA ARG A 78 -3.70 -8.19 -10.23
C ARG A 78 -3.33 -7.07 -9.26
N PHE A 79 -2.52 -7.41 -8.25
CA PHE A 79 -1.77 -6.49 -7.39
C PHE A 79 -0.41 -6.19 -8.01
#